data_AF-A0A8H3GB50-F1
#
_entry.id   AF-A0A8H3GB50-F1
#
_cell.length_a   1.000
_cell.length_b   1.000
_cell.length_c   1.000
_cell.angle_alpha   90.00
_cell.angle_beta   90.00
_cell.angle_gamma   90.00
#
_symmetry.space_group_name_H-M   'P 1'
#
loop_
_entity.id
_entity.type
_entity.pdbx_description
1 polymer ?
#
loop_
_entity_poly.entity_id
_entity_poly.type
_entity_poly.pdbx_seq_one_letter_code
_entity_poly.pdbx_strand_id
1 'polypeptide(L)'
;MPESEKQETSDPDWSKAYRETKNVPWYRPNIDKKVTPETRKLLEQYSNIPPSQVLQHVHTIRDKLWAIRSYPCTGIGLWLDPMLPKSPAYSTIIQKLQAGGTCLDIGCFIGQDLRRLVADGAPSDRLYAVDVVSHWDVGYEMYRDRDRFSAHFIEADILYPTAELRALMGTVDVLSITHVLHQWDWAGQVKAVEQLVSVGTTQHLH
;
A
#
# COMPACT_ATOMS: atom_id res chain seq x y z
N MET A 1 -5.80 -11.31 -34.80
CA MET A 1 -5.13 -10.94 -33.54
C MET A 1 -6.01 -11.47 -32.43
N PRO A 2 -5.50 -12.28 -31.50
CA PRO A 2 -6.32 -12.73 -30.39
C PRO A 2 -6.69 -11.48 -29.58
N GLU A 3 -7.99 -11.29 -29.34
CA GLU A 3 -8.47 -10.35 -28.34
C GLU A 3 -7.75 -10.68 -27.04
N SER A 4 -6.98 -9.74 -26.51
CA SER A 4 -6.39 -9.89 -25.19
C SER A 4 -7.54 -10.12 -24.22
N GLU A 5 -7.64 -11.32 -23.63
CA GLU A 5 -8.56 -11.59 -22.53
C GLU A 5 -8.38 -10.44 -21.52
N LYS A 6 -9.44 -9.66 -21.30
CA LYS A 6 -9.43 -8.66 -20.25
C LYS A 6 -9.22 -9.43 -18.95
N GLN A 7 -8.05 -9.28 -18.36
CA GLN A 7 -7.78 -9.80 -17.03
C GLN A 7 -8.84 -9.24 -16.08
N GLU A 8 -9.59 -10.13 -15.42
CA GLU A 8 -10.56 -9.71 -14.41
C GLU A 8 -9.84 -8.91 -13.32
N THR A 9 -10.38 -7.75 -13.00
CA THR A 9 -9.86 -6.85 -11.97
C THR A 9 -11.01 -6.33 -11.13
N SER A 10 -10.72 -6.12 -9.86
CA SER A 10 -11.58 -5.52 -8.86
C SER A 10 -11.27 -4.03 -8.64
N ASP A 11 -10.30 -3.45 -9.38
CA ASP A 11 -10.09 -2.00 -9.44
C ASP A 11 -11.35 -1.32 -10.00
N PRO A 12 -12.04 -0.49 -9.21
CA PRO A 12 -13.32 0.06 -9.63
C PRO A 12 -13.16 1.08 -10.76
N ASP A 13 -13.92 0.92 -11.84
CA ASP A 13 -13.87 1.81 -13.01
C ASP A 13 -14.17 3.28 -12.69
N TRP A 14 -15.02 3.54 -11.68
CA TRP A 14 -15.33 4.92 -11.27
C TRP A 14 -14.09 5.68 -10.79
N SER A 15 -13.07 4.99 -10.27
CA SER A 15 -11.84 5.63 -9.78
C SER A 15 -11.00 6.26 -10.90
N LYS A 16 -11.19 5.80 -12.14
CA LYS A 16 -10.49 6.29 -13.35
C LYS A 16 -11.15 7.57 -13.89
N ALA A 17 -12.46 7.72 -13.67
CA ALA A 17 -13.27 8.79 -14.25
C ALA A 17 -12.95 10.20 -13.71
N TYR A 18 -12.34 10.30 -12.53
CA TYR A 18 -12.10 11.57 -11.85
C TYR A 18 -10.64 12.05 -11.89
N ARG A 19 -9.76 11.38 -12.64
CA ARG A 19 -8.32 11.71 -12.68
C ARG A 19 -8.03 13.14 -13.15
N GLU A 20 -8.94 13.71 -13.95
CA GLU A 20 -8.82 15.05 -14.55
C GLU A 20 -9.62 16.12 -13.78
N THR A 21 -10.35 15.74 -12.73
CA THR A 21 -11.18 16.67 -11.94
C THR A 21 -11.06 16.44 -10.44
N LYS A 22 -11.08 17.54 -9.69
CA LYS A 22 -11.12 17.54 -8.21
C LYS A 22 -12.52 17.88 -7.69
N ASN A 23 -13.51 18.04 -8.58
CA ASN A 23 -14.88 18.42 -8.23
C ASN A 23 -15.72 17.21 -7.80
N VAL A 24 -15.32 16.56 -6.71
CA VAL A 24 -16.03 15.42 -6.12
C VAL A 24 -16.12 15.59 -4.60
N PRO A 25 -17.18 15.07 -3.93
CA PRO A 25 -17.37 15.24 -2.49
C PRO A 25 -16.21 14.74 -1.60
N TRP A 26 -15.40 13.82 -2.11
CA TRP A 26 -14.28 13.18 -1.40
C TRP A 26 -12.91 13.75 -1.77
N TYR A 27 -12.83 14.89 -2.47
CA TYR A 27 -11.59 15.63 -2.61
C TYR A 27 -11.61 16.86 -1.69
N ARG A 28 -10.83 16.83 -0.60
CA ARG A 28 -10.77 17.94 0.35
C ARG A 28 -9.65 18.91 -0.05
N PRO A 29 -9.92 20.20 -0.30
CA PRO A 29 -8.87 21.12 -0.74
C PRO A 29 -7.67 21.16 0.21
N ASN A 30 -7.92 21.26 1.52
CA ASN A 30 -6.92 21.23 2.59
C ASN A 30 -6.97 19.90 3.35
N ILE A 31 -5.82 19.24 3.49
CA ILE A 31 -5.63 18.02 4.28
C ILE A 31 -4.52 18.16 5.32
N ASP A 32 -4.11 19.38 5.67
CA ASP A 32 -3.01 19.66 6.60
C ASP A 32 -3.22 18.95 7.95
N LYS A 33 -4.48 18.95 8.43
CA LYS A 33 -4.87 18.29 9.69
C LYS A 33 -4.75 16.76 9.65
N LYS A 34 -4.56 16.16 8.47
CA LYS A 34 -4.32 14.72 8.29
C LYS A 34 -2.85 14.36 8.42
N VAL A 35 -1.94 15.34 8.32
CA VAL A 35 -0.53 15.13 8.58
C VAL A 35 -0.33 15.04 10.09
N THR A 36 -0.29 13.82 10.62
CA THR A 36 -0.05 13.57 12.04
C THR A 36 1.36 14.00 12.45
N PRO A 37 1.62 14.24 13.76
CA PRO A 37 2.98 14.48 14.25
C PRO A 37 3.96 13.37 13.83
N GLU A 38 3.51 12.12 13.83
CA GLU A 38 4.30 10.95 13.46
C GLU A 38 4.64 10.94 11.97
N THR A 39 3.68 11.22 11.10
CA THR A 39 3.90 11.31 9.66
C THR A 39 4.79 12.50 9.32
N ARG A 40 4.59 13.64 9.97
CA ARG A 40 5.49 14.79 9.85
C ARG A 40 6.91 14.41 10.23
N LYS A 41 7.10 13.78 11.39
CA LYS A 41 8.41 13.33 11.87
C LYS A 41 9.06 12.36 10.87
N LEU A 42 8.30 11.42 10.33
CA LEU A 42 8.78 10.49 9.30
C LEU A 42 9.27 11.24 8.05
N LEU A 43 8.48 12.19 7.53
CA LEU A 43 8.87 12.98 6.35
C LEU A 43 10.10 13.84 6.60
N GLU A 44 10.20 14.46 7.77
CA GLU A 44 11.33 15.30 8.13
C GLU A 44 12.61 14.47 8.35
N GLN A 45 12.52 13.36 9.08
CA GLN A 45 13.69 12.58 9.52
C GLN A 45 14.08 11.47 8.55
N TYR A 46 13.12 10.69 8.05
CA TYR A 46 13.40 9.61 7.11
C TYR A 46 13.57 10.12 5.69
N SER A 47 12.76 11.11 5.29
CA SER A 47 12.73 11.59 3.90
C SER A 47 13.54 12.87 3.69
N ASN A 48 14.10 13.46 4.75
CA ASN A 48 14.85 14.72 4.71
C ASN A 48 14.08 15.87 4.05
N ILE A 49 12.77 15.94 4.28
CA ILE A 49 11.94 17.04 3.81
C ILE A 49 12.04 18.19 4.83
N PRO A 50 12.42 19.41 4.42
CA PRO A 50 12.45 20.55 5.35
C PRO A 50 11.08 20.76 6.02
N PRO A 51 11.02 21.08 7.33
CA PRO A 51 9.74 21.23 8.05
C PRO A 51 8.76 22.21 7.38
N SER A 52 9.27 23.28 6.77
CA SER A 52 8.51 24.29 6.04
C SER A 52 7.93 23.80 4.71
N GLN A 53 8.43 22.68 4.17
CA GLN A 53 8.03 22.12 2.87
C GLN A 53 7.10 20.92 3.00
N VAL A 54 6.92 20.34 4.19
CA VAL A 54 6.13 19.11 4.42
C VAL A 54 4.72 19.20 3.84
N LEU A 55 3.98 20.28 4.12
CA LEU A 55 2.59 20.42 3.66
C LEU A 55 2.52 20.55 2.14
N GLN A 56 3.37 21.39 1.55
CA GLN A 56 3.43 21.56 0.09
C GLN A 56 3.80 20.24 -0.60
N HIS A 57 4.74 19.50 -0.04
CA HIS A 57 5.15 18.18 -0.53
C HIS A 57 3.98 17.19 -0.50
N VAL A 58 3.28 17.08 0.63
CA VAL A 58 2.09 16.23 0.79
C VAL A 58 1.00 16.56 -0.24
N HIS A 59 0.71 17.84 -0.45
CA HIS A 59 -0.27 18.28 -1.44
C HIS A 59 0.14 17.93 -2.87
N THR A 60 1.42 18.10 -3.20
CA THR A 60 1.98 17.73 -4.52
C THR A 60 1.89 16.22 -4.76
N ILE A 61 2.24 15.41 -3.75
CA ILE A 61 2.14 13.95 -3.81
C ILE A 61 0.68 13.51 -3.98
N ARG A 62 -0.25 14.09 -3.22
CA ARG A 62 -1.68 13.77 -3.38
C ARG A 62 -2.16 14.01 -4.81
N ASP A 63 -1.77 15.12 -5.43
CA ASP A 63 -2.15 15.44 -6.81
C ASP A 63 -1.62 14.39 -7.80
N LYS A 64 -0.39 13.91 -7.62
CA LYS A 64 0.19 12.82 -8.43
C LYS A 64 -0.55 11.50 -8.24
N LEU A 65 -0.84 11.14 -6.98
CA LEU A 65 -1.61 9.93 -6.66
C LEU A 65 -3.02 9.98 -7.27
N TRP A 66 -3.69 11.13 -7.16
CA TRP A 66 -5.04 11.35 -7.70
C TRP A 66 -5.10 11.15 -9.21
N ALA A 67 -4.04 11.54 -9.94
CA ALA A 67 -3.93 11.39 -11.37
C ALA A 67 -3.76 9.92 -11.82
N ILE A 68 -3.23 9.05 -10.95
CA ILE A 68 -3.14 7.60 -11.19
C ILE A 68 -4.52 6.97 -10.96
N ARG A 69 -5.04 7.12 -9.74
CA ARG A 69 -6.38 6.68 -9.32
C ARG A 69 -7.00 7.64 -8.32
N SER A 70 -8.24 8.05 -8.60
CA SER A 70 -8.96 9.06 -7.83
C SER A 70 -9.74 8.47 -6.65
N TYR A 71 -9.06 7.67 -5.82
CA TYR A 71 -9.68 7.04 -4.66
C TYR A 71 -10.06 8.06 -3.57
N PRO A 72 -11.19 7.85 -2.85
CA PRO A 72 -11.57 8.66 -1.69
C PRO A 72 -10.48 8.77 -0.64
N CYS A 73 -9.74 7.70 -0.36
CA CYS A 73 -8.64 7.70 0.60
C CYS A 73 -7.55 8.72 0.23
N THR A 74 -7.24 8.87 -1.06
CA THR A 74 -6.30 9.87 -1.60
C THR A 74 -6.83 11.29 -1.41
N GLY A 75 -8.07 11.55 -1.82
CA GLY A 75 -8.67 12.89 -1.81
C GLY A 75 -8.89 13.46 -0.41
N ILE A 76 -9.24 12.61 0.57
CA ILE A 76 -9.46 13.03 1.97
C ILE A 76 -8.21 12.86 2.86
N GLY A 77 -7.10 12.34 2.32
CA GLY A 77 -5.82 12.20 3.03
C GLY A 77 -5.77 11.08 4.07
N LEU A 78 -6.52 9.98 3.91
CA LEU A 78 -6.44 8.83 4.84
C LEU A 78 -5.09 8.12 4.79
N TRP A 79 -4.45 8.10 3.61
CA TRP A 79 -3.14 7.46 3.40
C TRP A 79 -1.99 8.10 4.19
N LEU A 80 -2.19 9.30 4.75
CA LEU A 80 -1.19 10.00 5.55
C LEU A 80 -1.02 9.44 6.96
N ASP A 81 -1.86 8.50 7.36
CA ASP A 81 -1.87 7.94 8.70
C ASP A 81 -1.69 6.42 8.58
N PRO A 82 -0.44 5.91 8.70
CA PRO A 82 -0.18 4.46 8.64
C PRO A 82 -0.92 3.72 9.75
N MET A 83 -1.53 2.58 9.42
CA MET A 83 -2.39 1.81 10.33
C MET A 83 -1.63 0.70 11.06
N LEU A 84 -0.64 0.09 10.43
CA LEU A 84 0.17 -0.99 11.01
C LEU A 84 0.84 -0.58 12.33
N PRO A 85 1.39 0.65 12.49
CA PRO A 85 1.95 1.14 13.76
C PRO A 85 0.96 1.22 14.92
N LYS A 86 -0.35 1.20 14.64
CA LYS A 86 -1.41 1.24 15.64
C LYS A 86 -1.84 -0.15 16.09
N SER A 87 -1.34 -1.20 15.44
CA SER A 87 -1.59 -2.58 15.83
C SER A 87 -0.99 -2.85 17.21
N PRO A 88 -1.71 -3.50 18.13
CA PRO A 88 -1.14 -4.01 19.37
C PRO A 88 0.05 -4.97 19.15
N ALA A 89 0.12 -5.59 17.96
CA ALA A 89 1.19 -6.50 17.58
C ALA A 89 2.41 -5.79 16.96
N TYR A 90 2.41 -4.46 16.82
CA TYR A 90 3.44 -3.74 16.06
C TYR A 90 4.87 -3.99 16.57
N SER A 91 5.07 -3.98 17.89
CA SER A 91 6.39 -4.29 18.48
C SER A 91 6.84 -5.72 18.16
N THR A 92 5.92 -6.68 18.19
CA THR A 92 6.18 -8.08 17.80
C THR A 92 6.51 -8.20 16.32
N ILE A 93 5.82 -7.44 15.45
CA ILE A 93 6.08 -7.39 14.02
C ILE A 93 7.51 -6.89 13.76
N ILE A 94 7.92 -5.79 14.39
CA ILE A 94 9.28 -5.25 14.27
C ILE A 94 10.33 -6.29 14.72
N GLN A 95 10.15 -6.89 15.89
CA GLN A 95 11.08 -7.90 16.41
C GLN A 95 11.21 -9.10 15.46
N LYS A 96 10.09 -9.57 14.92
CA LYS A 96 10.05 -10.69 13.98
C LYS A 96 10.77 -10.37 12.67
N LEU A 97 10.60 -9.16 12.15
CA LEU A 97 11.31 -8.69 10.95
C LEU A 97 12.81 -8.52 11.19
N GLN A 98 13.20 -7.97 12.34
CA GLN A 98 14.60 -7.86 12.75
C GLN A 98 15.27 -9.23 12.94
N ALA A 99 14.52 -10.25 13.35
CA ALA A 99 14.96 -11.64 13.44
C ALA A 99 15.01 -12.36 12.08
N GLY A 100 14.72 -11.66 10.98
CA GLY A 100 14.79 -12.19 9.62
C GLY A 100 13.47 -12.73 9.05
N GLY A 101 12.35 -12.47 9.74
CA GLY A 101 11.03 -12.77 9.21
C GLY A 101 10.65 -11.88 8.01
N THR A 102 9.54 -12.22 7.39
CA THR A 102 8.99 -11.55 6.20
C THR A 102 7.63 -10.91 6.50
N CYS A 103 7.29 -9.84 5.76
CA CYS A 103 5.98 -9.21 5.85
C CYS A 103 5.41 -8.96 4.46
N LEU A 104 4.12 -9.26 4.28
CA LEU A 104 3.34 -8.93 3.10
C LEU A 104 2.25 -7.93 3.46
N ASP A 105 2.22 -6.79 2.76
CA ASP A 105 1.17 -5.78 2.88
C ASP A 105 0.27 -5.77 1.63
N ILE A 106 -1.02 -6.04 1.84
CA ILE A 106 -2.04 -6.15 0.79
C ILE A 106 -2.81 -4.84 0.70
N GLY A 107 -2.93 -4.30 -0.51
CA GLY A 107 -3.41 -2.94 -0.75
C GLY A 107 -2.43 -1.91 -0.21
N CYS A 108 -1.14 -2.10 -0.52
CA CYS A 108 -0.05 -1.33 0.06
C CYS A 108 -0.07 0.15 -0.35
N PHE A 109 -0.78 0.51 -1.42
CA PHE A 109 -0.83 1.83 -2.01
C PHE A 109 0.57 2.40 -2.31
N ILE A 110 1.06 3.34 -1.50
CA ILE A 110 2.41 3.92 -1.64
C ILE A 110 3.41 3.33 -0.64
N GLY A 111 3.07 2.24 0.04
CA GLY A 111 3.92 1.57 1.02
C GLY A 111 4.13 2.35 2.31
N GLN A 112 3.17 3.19 2.73
CA GLN A 112 3.30 4.03 3.93
C GLN A 112 3.52 3.22 5.21
N ASP A 113 2.86 2.06 5.33
CA ASP A 113 3.00 1.16 6.47
C ASP A 113 4.36 0.45 6.45
N LEU A 114 4.77 -0.04 5.28
CA LEU A 114 6.08 -0.69 5.09
C LEU A 114 7.25 0.27 5.37
N ARG A 115 7.17 1.51 4.89
CA ARG A 115 8.21 2.52 5.16
C ARG A 115 8.25 2.94 6.62
N ARG A 116 7.11 2.85 7.31
CA ARG A 116 7.09 3.04 8.76
C ARG A 116 7.77 1.88 9.50
N LEU A 117 7.58 0.62 9.06
CA LEU A 117 8.37 -0.50 9.59
C LEU A 117 9.87 -0.27 9.41
N VAL A 118 10.30 0.18 8.22
CA VAL A 118 11.71 0.44 7.92
C VAL A 118 12.26 1.57 8.78
N ALA A 119 11.52 2.67 8.94
CA ALA A 119 11.91 3.77 9.81
C ALA A 119 12.07 3.36 11.28
N ASP A 120 11.31 2.33 11.72
CA ASP A 120 11.38 1.77 13.06
C ASP A 120 12.37 0.57 13.15
N GLY A 121 13.16 0.32 12.10
CA GLY A 121 14.31 -0.59 12.13
C GLY A 121 14.08 -1.97 11.50
N ALA A 122 13.00 -2.18 10.74
CA ALA A 122 12.83 -3.40 9.95
C ALA A 122 13.70 -3.39 8.68
N PRO A 123 14.31 -4.53 8.29
CA PRO A 123 15.00 -4.65 7.01
C PRO A 123 13.99 -4.58 5.85
N SER A 124 14.31 -3.84 4.79
CA SER A 124 13.36 -3.57 3.69
C SER A 124 13.35 -4.65 2.61
N ASP A 125 14.41 -5.45 2.48
CA ASP A 125 14.58 -6.53 1.50
C ASP A 125 13.72 -7.78 1.78
N ARG A 126 13.01 -7.80 2.93
CA ARG A 126 12.07 -8.86 3.32
C ARG A 126 10.62 -8.41 3.39
N LEU A 127 10.34 -7.24 2.82
CA LEU A 127 9.00 -6.67 2.73
C LEU A 127 8.45 -6.89 1.33
N TYR A 128 7.20 -7.33 1.27
CA TYR A 128 6.45 -7.53 0.04
C TYR A 128 5.25 -6.59 0.06
N ALA A 129 4.99 -5.96 -1.08
CA ALA A 129 3.97 -4.95 -1.24
C ALA A 129 3.09 -5.35 -2.41
N VAL A 130 1.77 -5.43 -2.21
CA VAL A 130 0.83 -5.81 -3.25
C VAL A 130 -0.23 -4.73 -3.36
N ASP A 131 -0.47 -4.27 -4.58
CA ASP A 131 -1.62 -3.44 -4.89
C ASP A 131 -2.14 -3.77 -6.29
N VAL A 132 -3.43 -3.52 -6.51
CA VAL A 132 -4.07 -3.73 -7.82
C VAL A 132 -3.64 -2.66 -8.83
N VAL A 133 -3.18 -1.49 -8.35
CA VAL A 133 -2.63 -0.43 -9.20
C VAL A 133 -1.35 0.12 -8.58
N SER A 134 -0.27 0.16 -9.36
CA SER A 134 0.98 0.76 -8.89
C SER A 134 0.87 2.27 -8.66
N HIS A 135 1.10 2.65 -7.41
CA HIS A 135 1.43 4.02 -7.00
C HIS A 135 2.90 4.12 -6.54
N TRP A 136 3.69 3.09 -6.84
CA TRP A 136 4.97 2.82 -6.19
C TRP A 136 6.02 3.90 -6.46
N ASP A 137 6.08 4.40 -7.70
CA ASP A 137 6.97 5.49 -8.08
C ASP A 137 6.68 6.79 -7.34
N VAL A 138 5.40 7.11 -7.12
CA VAL A 138 4.99 8.27 -6.33
C VAL A 138 5.32 8.05 -4.84
N GLY A 139 5.29 6.80 -4.36
CA GLY A 139 5.82 6.44 -3.05
C GLY A 139 7.30 6.79 -2.92
N TYR A 140 8.14 6.42 -3.89
CA TYR A 140 9.56 6.82 -3.87
C TYR A 140 9.77 8.33 -3.85
N GLU A 141 8.90 9.11 -4.50
CA GLU A 141 8.94 10.56 -4.42
C GLU A 141 8.51 11.09 -3.05
N MET A 142 7.45 10.51 -2.46
CA MET A 142 6.93 10.90 -1.15
C MET A 142 8.01 10.79 -0.08
N TYR A 143 8.79 9.71 -0.12
CA TYR A 143 9.73 9.35 0.93
C TYR A 143 11.20 9.54 0.57
N ARG A 144 11.50 9.94 -0.69
CA ARG A 144 12.86 10.18 -1.21
C ARG A 144 13.81 9.02 -0.89
N ASP A 145 13.40 7.80 -1.21
CA ASP A 145 14.05 6.56 -0.72
C ASP A 145 14.31 5.50 -1.78
N ARG A 146 14.28 5.86 -3.07
CA ARG A 146 14.51 4.93 -4.20
C ARG A 146 15.81 4.14 -4.11
N ASP A 147 16.81 4.70 -3.45
CA ASP A 147 18.15 4.12 -3.27
C ASP A 147 18.28 3.20 -2.05
N ARG A 148 17.32 3.21 -1.12
CA ARG A 148 17.43 2.48 0.17
C ARG A 148 16.20 1.66 0.55
N PHE A 149 15.07 1.85 -0.11
CA PHE A 149 13.85 1.08 0.14
C PHE A 149 13.70 -0.02 -0.92
N SER A 150 13.99 -1.26 -0.52
CA SER A 150 14.08 -2.42 -1.41
C SER A 150 12.96 -3.45 -1.19
N ALA A 151 11.79 -3.00 -0.76
CA ALA A 151 10.62 -3.88 -0.69
C ALA A 151 10.21 -4.34 -2.10
N HIS A 152 9.81 -5.60 -2.22
CA HIS A 152 9.39 -6.20 -3.48
C HIS A 152 7.93 -5.86 -3.77
N PHE A 153 7.69 -5.07 -4.82
CA PHE A 153 6.34 -4.68 -5.22
C PHE A 153 5.79 -5.61 -6.31
N ILE A 154 4.55 -6.05 -6.12
CA ILE A 154 3.82 -6.92 -7.04
C ILE A 154 2.49 -6.21 -7.39
N GLU A 155 2.32 -5.84 -8.66
CA GLU A 155 1.03 -5.36 -9.15
C GLU A 155 0.10 -6.56 -9.37
N ALA A 156 -0.83 -6.79 -8.45
CA ALA A 156 -1.73 -7.92 -8.48
C ALA A 156 -3.05 -7.64 -7.75
N ASP A 157 -4.11 -8.28 -8.23
CA ASP A 157 -5.41 -8.27 -7.58
C ASP A 157 -5.52 -9.45 -6.62
N ILE A 158 -5.84 -9.21 -5.34
CA ILE A 158 -6.01 -10.28 -4.36
C ILE A 158 -7.21 -11.18 -4.65
N LEU A 159 -8.25 -10.70 -5.35
CA LEU A 159 -9.37 -11.55 -5.79
C LEU A 159 -9.02 -12.44 -6.98
N TYR A 160 -7.95 -12.11 -7.71
CA TYR A 160 -7.47 -12.83 -8.89
C TYR A 160 -5.93 -12.96 -8.83
N PRO A 161 -5.39 -13.66 -7.80
CA PRO A 161 -3.97 -13.59 -7.50
C PRO A 161 -3.13 -14.22 -8.61
N THR A 162 -2.03 -13.55 -8.95
CA THR A 162 -1.02 -14.04 -9.89
C THR A 162 -0.25 -15.23 -9.28
N ALA A 163 0.51 -15.95 -10.11
CA ALA A 163 1.36 -17.03 -9.62
C ALA A 163 2.39 -16.53 -8.58
N GLU A 164 2.92 -15.33 -8.78
CA GLU A 164 3.85 -14.68 -7.86
C GLU A 164 3.20 -14.36 -6.51
N LEU A 165 1.99 -13.78 -6.52
CA LEU A 165 1.26 -13.51 -5.29
C LEU A 165 0.89 -14.81 -4.54
N ARG A 166 0.45 -15.84 -5.25
CA ARG A 166 0.14 -17.15 -4.66
C ARG A 166 1.36 -17.81 -4.01
N ALA A 167 2.55 -17.62 -4.58
CA ALA A 167 3.78 -18.17 -4.02
C ALA A 167 4.14 -17.57 -2.65
N LEU A 168 3.61 -16.39 -2.31
CA LEU A 168 3.77 -15.75 -1.01
C LEU A 168 2.66 -16.13 0.01
N MET A 169 1.52 -16.62 -0.46
CA MET A 169 0.38 -16.94 0.40
C MET A 169 0.69 -18.14 1.30
N GLY A 170 0.52 -17.93 2.62
CA GLY A 170 0.85 -18.92 3.63
C GLY A 170 2.35 -19.14 3.89
N THR A 171 3.25 -18.39 3.23
CA THR A 171 4.70 -18.53 3.43
C THR A 171 5.32 -17.37 4.23
N VAL A 172 4.61 -16.25 4.36
CA VAL A 172 5.10 -15.05 5.06
C VAL A 172 4.83 -15.11 6.56
N ASP A 173 5.68 -14.46 7.36
CA ASP A 173 5.54 -14.45 8.82
C ASP A 173 4.52 -13.43 9.34
N VAL A 174 4.31 -12.36 8.58
CA VAL A 174 3.36 -11.28 8.88
C VAL A 174 2.55 -10.97 7.63
N LEU A 175 1.23 -10.97 7.77
CA LEU A 175 0.31 -10.53 6.73
C LEU A 175 -0.45 -9.31 7.24
N SER A 176 -0.38 -8.22 6.49
CA SER A 176 -1.08 -6.97 6.72
C SER A 176 -2.12 -6.74 5.63
N ILE A 177 -3.32 -6.34 6.03
CA ILE A 177 -4.37 -5.87 5.13
C ILE A 177 -5.11 -4.74 5.84
N THR A 178 -4.90 -3.50 5.39
CA THR A 178 -5.47 -2.32 6.05
C THR A 178 -6.30 -1.53 5.05
N HIS A 179 -7.54 -1.20 5.41
CA HIS A 179 -8.42 -0.38 4.55
C HIS A 179 -8.66 -0.98 3.13
N VAL A 180 -8.65 -2.31 3.00
CA VAL A 180 -8.90 -2.99 1.70
C VAL A 180 -10.25 -3.70 1.65
N LEU A 181 -10.63 -4.46 2.68
CA LEU A 181 -11.82 -5.34 2.62
C LEU A 181 -13.13 -4.60 2.31
N HIS A 182 -13.23 -3.30 2.64
CA HIS A 182 -14.42 -2.50 2.36
C HIS A 182 -14.63 -2.20 0.86
N GLN A 183 -13.69 -2.55 -0.01
CA GLN A 183 -13.83 -2.38 -1.46
C GLN A 183 -14.86 -3.35 -2.06
N TRP A 184 -15.21 -4.42 -1.34
CA TRP A 184 -16.08 -5.47 -1.86
C TRP A 184 -17.30 -5.70 -0.96
N ASP A 185 -18.31 -6.33 -1.55
CA ASP A 185 -19.43 -6.89 -0.81
C ASP A 185 -18.98 -8.10 0.04
N TRP A 186 -19.92 -8.72 0.75
CA TRP A 186 -19.62 -9.86 1.60
C TRP A 186 -18.96 -11.02 0.85
N ALA A 187 -19.42 -11.34 -0.37
CA ALA A 187 -18.86 -12.43 -1.16
C ALA A 187 -17.40 -12.14 -1.55
N GLY A 188 -17.10 -10.91 -1.97
CA GLY A 188 -15.73 -10.51 -2.27
C GLY A 188 -14.84 -10.43 -1.03
N GLN A 189 -15.37 -10.02 0.13
CA GLN A 189 -14.62 -10.05 1.39
C GLN A 189 -14.22 -11.47 1.79
N VAL A 190 -15.17 -12.41 1.73
CA VAL A 190 -14.90 -13.83 2.00
C VAL A 190 -13.85 -14.35 1.02
N LYS A 191 -14.02 -14.11 -0.28
CA LYS A 191 -13.06 -14.52 -1.32
C LYS A 191 -11.66 -13.96 -1.05
N ALA A 192 -11.53 -12.67 -0.71
CA ALA A 192 -10.24 -12.06 -0.39
C ALA A 192 -9.58 -12.76 0.80
N VAL A 193 -10.31 -12.96 1.90
CA VAL A 193 -9.78 -13.63 3.10
C VAL A 193 -9.38 -15.08 2.81
N GLU A 194 -10.17 -15.80 2.01
CA GLU A 194 -9.83 -17.16 1.56
C GLU A 194 -8.49 -17.19 0.80
N GLN A 195 -8.22 -16.22 -0.08
CA GLN A 195 -6.93 -16.13 -0.76
C GLN A 195 -5.78 -15.89 0.23
N LEU A 196 -5.98 -15.03 1.23
CA LEU A 196 -4.95 -14.67 2.22
C LEU A 196 -4.57 -15.81 3.16
N VAL A 197 -5.55 -16.65 3.54
CA VAL A 197 -5.32 -17.80 4.42
C VAL A 197 -5.06 -19.09 3.66
N SER A 198 -5.12 -19.05 2.32
CA SER A 198 -4.79 -20.21 1.51
C SER A 198 -3.34 -20.61 1.79
N VAL A 199 -3.14 -21.83 2.28
CA VAL A 199 -1.80 -22.39 2.41
C VAL A 199 -1.30 -22.57 0.98
N GLY A 200 -0.11 -22.01 0.69
CA GLY A 200 0.57 -22.24 -0.58
C GLY A 200 0.56 -23.73 -0.90
N THR A 201 -0.26 -24.13 -1.86
CA THR A 201 -0.19 -25.47 -2.41
C THR A 201 1.05 -25.45 -3.28
N THR A 202 2.18 -25.88 -2.72
CA THR A 202 3.35 -26.24 -3.52
C THR A 202 2.88 -27.34 -4.47
N GLN A 203 2.42 -26.96 -5.67
CA GLN A 203 2.34 -27.89 -6.77
C GLN A 203 3.79 -28.26 -7.05
N HIS A 204 4.23 -29.38 -6.47
CA HIS A 204 5.38 -30.10 -6.96
C HIS A 204 5.06 -30.46 -8.41
N LEU A 205 5.56 -29.63 -9.33
CA LEU A 205 5.60 -29.97 -10.75
C LEU A 205 6.58 -31.14 -10.87
N HIS A 206 6.02 -32.32 -11.13
CA HIS A 206 6.74 -33.52 -11.55
C HIS A 206 7.27 -33.36 -12.98
#